data_AF-A0A2R7UP70-F1
#
_entry.id   AF-A0A2R7UP70-F1
#
_cell.length_a   1.000
_cell.length_b   1.000
_cell.length_c   1.000
_cell.angle_alpha   90.00
_cell.angle_beta   90.00
_cell.angle_gamma   90.00
#
_symmetry.space_group_name_H-M   'P 1'
#
loop_
_entity.id
_entity.type
_entity.pdbx_description
1 polymer ?
#
loop_
_entity_poly.entity_id
_entity_poly.type
_entity_poly.pdbx_seq_one_letter_code
_entity_poly.pdbx_strand_id
1 'polypeptide(L)'
;MAKQTINLGTAPSGAGGDDRRSAWLKAINNFNELYSALGVPANGAIPAGIAAAAPIMGDPAAGALMRSGSNTNGYYFQFASGLLICVATFTGYSANVVKNVTWPFAFQASTNVGLGVSNVPVTGYDNSSPTAWATPSGAAFISSVTRAQNVVSLTGTGWWK
;
A
#
# COMPACT_ATOMS: atom_id res chain seq x y z
N MET A 1 0.24 8.65 -31.77
CA MET A 1 -0.33 9.10 -33.04
C MET A 1 -1.83 8.86 -33.02
N ALA A 2 -2.58 9.33 -34.01
CA ALA A 2 -3.97 8.88 -34.14
C ALA A 2 -3.99 7.43 -34.65
N LYS A 3 -4.97 6.64 -34.19
CA LYS A 3 -5.21 5.26 -34.65
C LYS A 3 -5.22 5.20 -36.18
N GLN A 4 -4.40 4.31 -36.76
CA GLN A 4 -4.38 4.06 -38.20
C GLN A 4 -5.38 2.95 -38.56
N THR A 5 -6.46 3.30 -39.25
CA THR A 5 -7.47 2.32 -39.70
C THR A 5 -7.08 1.70 -41.04
N ILE A 6 -7.22 0.37 -41.15
CA ILE A 6 -7.04 -0.37 -42.40
C ILE A 6 -8.26 -0.13 -43.29
N ASN A 7 -8.04 0.33 -44.51
CA ASN A 7 -9.06 0.47 -45.52
C ASN A 7 -9.23 -0.86 -46.28
N LEU A 8 -10.38 -1.49 -46.16
CA LEU A 8 -10.68 -2.76 -46.84
C LEU A 8 -11.16 -2.58 -48.29
N GLY A 9 -11.40 -1.35 -48.74
CA GLY A 9 -11.96 -1.07 -50.06
C GLY A 9 -13.43 -1.46 -50.20
N THR A 10 -13.90 -1.54 -51.45
CA THR A 10 -15.30 -1.87 -51.76
C THR A 10 -15.50 -3.38 -51.80
N ALA A 11 -16.43 -3.90 -50.99
CA ALA A 11 -16.81 -5.32 -51.05
C ALA A 11 -17.47 -5.67 -52.41
N PRO A 12 -17.31 -6.91 -52.92
CA PRO A 12 -16.55 -8.03 -52.35
C PRO A 12 -15.08 -8.06 -52.76
N SER A 13 -14.67 -7.25 -53.73
CA SER A 13 -13.34 -7.33 -54.36
C SER A 13 -12.23 -6.65 -53.57
N GLY A 14 -12.57 -5.78 -52.62
CA GLY A 14 -11.62 -4.95 -51.89
C GLY A 14 -10.96 -3.86 -52.77
N ALA A 15 -11.56 -3.57 -53.93
CA ALA A 15 -11.03 -2.56 -54.86
C ALA A 15 -10.95 -1.18 -54.17
N GLY A 16 -9.81 -0.50 -54.34
CA GLY A 16 -9.52 0.78 -53.67
C GLY A 16 -9.13 0.66 -52.19
N GLY A 17 -8.90 -0.56 -51.68
CA GLY A 17 -8.37 -0.81 -50.34
C GLY A 17 -6.86 -0.64 -50.23
N ASP A 18 -6.36 -0.73 -49.00
CA ASP A 18 -4.93 -0.82 -48.72
C ASP A 18 -4.34 -2.10 -49.33
N ASP A 19 -3.12 -2.02 -49.84
CA ASP A 19 -2.37 -3.22 -50.19
C ASP A 19 -1.91 -3.95 -48.91
N ARG A 20 -1.45 -5.21 -49.06
CA ARG A 20 -1.01 -6.02 -47.91
C ARG A 20 0.11 -5.34 -47.11
N ARG A 21 1.00 -4.60 -47.78
CA ARG A 21 2.17 -3.96 -47.14
C ARG A 21 1.75 -2.76 -46.29
N SER A 22 0.92 -1.88 -46.84
CA SER A 22 0.39 -0.68 -46.17
C SER A 22 -0.54 -1.05 -45.02
N ALA A 23 -1.40 -2.06 -45.18
CA ALA A 23 -2.23 -2.58 -44.09
C ALA A 23 -1.37 -3.12 -42.93
N TRP A 24 -0.32 -3.89 -43.22
CA TRP A 24 0.60 -4.39 -42.20
C TRP A 24 1.41 -3.29 -41.53
N LEU A 25 1.85 -2.27 -42.29
CA LEU A 25 2.55 -1.12 -41.72
C LEU A 25 1.65 -0.36 -40.74
N LYS A 26 0.36 -0.16 -41.08
CA LYS A 26 -0.62 0.45 -40.17
C LYS A 26 -0.81 -0.36 -38.89
N ALA A 27 -0.90 -1.69 -39.00
CA ALA A 27 -0.98 -2.57 -37.84
C ALA A 27 0.26 -2.47 -36.95
N ILE A 28 1.46 -2.56 -37.54
CA ILE A 28 2.75 -2.43 -36.82
C ILE A 28 2.84 -1.08 -36.12
N ASN A 29 2.49 0.02 -36.79
CA ASN A 29 2.52 1.35 -36.20
C ASN A 29 1.57 1.47 -34.99
N ASN A 30 0.34 0.94 -35.11
CA ASN A 30 -0.61 0.91 -34.00
C ASN A 30 -0.07 0.08 -32.82
N PHE A 31 0.54 -1.09 -33.09
CA PHE A 31 1.14 -1.91 -32.03
C PHE A 31 2.36 -1.27 -31.39
N ASN A 32 3.25 -0.66 -32.18
CA ASN A 32 4.41 0.08 -31.67
C ASN A 32 3.97 1.23 -30.77
N GLU A 33 2.90 1.95 -31.13
CA GLU A 33 2.32 2.97 -30.28
C GLU A 33 1.80 2.40 -28.96
N LEU A 34 1.05 1.29 -29.00
CA LEU A 34 0.56 0.63 -27.79
C LEU A 34 1.70 0.11 -26.90
N TYR A 35 2.70 -0.57 -27.46
CA TYR A 35 3.84 -1.09 -26.71
C TYR A 35 4.75 0.03 -26.20
N SER A 36 4.87 1.15 -26.92
CA SER A 36 5.59 2.33 -26.45
C SER A 36 4.86 3.03 -25.30
N ALA A 37 3.52 3.08 -25.33
CA ALA A 37 2.73 3.72 -24.29
C ALA A 37 2.64 2.85 -23.03
N LEU A 38 2.43 1.55 -23.19
CA LEU A 38 2.27 0.62 -22.08
C LEU A 38 3.64 0.17 -21.54
N GLY A 39 4.64 -0.02 -22.40
CA GLY A 39 5.91 -0.64 -22.03
C GLY A 39 5.80 -2.17 -21.97
N VAL A 40 6.95 -2.86 -22.06
CA VAL A 40 7.05 -4.30 -21.77
C VAL A 40 7.33 -4.44 -20.29
N PRO A 41 6.35 -4.85 -19.45
CA PRO A 41 6.64 -5.01 -18.04
C PRO A 41 7.59 -6.19 -17.83
N ALA A 42 8.75 -5.93 -17.24
CA ALA A 42 9.56 -6.99 -16.66
C ALA A 42 8.77 -7.60 -15.48
N ASN A 43 8.80 -8.94 -15.38
CA ASN A 43 8.35 -9.68 -14.19
C ASN A 43 6.92 -9.35 -13.69
N GLY A 44 5.94 -9.24 -14.60
CA GLY A 44 4.53 -9.06 -14.20
C GLY A 44 4.19 -7.69 -13.61
N ALA A 45 5.04 -6.68 -13.82
CA ALA A 45 4.73 -5.30 -13.47
C ALA A 45 3.53 -4.77 -14.28
N ILE A 46 2.83 -3.76 -13.74
CA ILE A 46 1.77 -3.08 -14.48
C ILE A 46 2.43 -2.11 -15.48
N PRO A 47 2.03 -2.11 -16.77
CA PRO A 47 2.60 -1.25 -17.80
C PRO A 47 2.55 0.25 -17.40
N ALA A 48 3.62 1.01 -17.68
CA ALA A 48 3.79 2.40 -17.24
C ALA A 48 2.67 3.34 -17.72
N GLY A 49 2.11 3.12 -18.91
CA GLY A 49 0.96 3.88 -19.41
C GLY A 49 -0.37 3.59 -18.69
N ILE A 50 -0.49 2.43 -18.03
CA ILE A 50 -1.59 2.13 -17.09
C ILE A 50 -1.25 2.70 -15.71
N ALA A 51 0.03 2.68 -15.31
CA ALA A 51 0.47 3.32 -14.06
C ALA A 51 0.29 4.85 -14.06
N ALA A 52 0.18 5.48 -15.24
CA ALA A 52 -0.17 6.89 -15.38
C ALA A 52 -1.62 7.22 -14.96
N ALA A 53 -2.50 6.22 -14.85
CA ALA A 53 -3.71 6.34 -14.05
C ALA A 53 -3.32 6.13 -12.58
N ALA A 54 -2.76 7.17 -11.93
CA ALA A 54 -2.33 7.27 -10.52
C ALA A 54 -1.94 5.93 -9.86
N PRO A 55 -0.65 5.63 -9.60
CA PRO A 55 -0.24 4.33 -9.07
C PRO A 55 -1.14 3.91 -7.89
N ILE A 56 -1.95 2.87 -8.07
CA ILE A 56 -2.86 2.42 -7.01
C ILE A 56 -2.03 2.05 -5.76
N MET A 57 -0.85 1.45 -5.99
CA MET A 57 0.16 1.23 -4.96
C MET A 57 1.52 1.81 -5.37
N GLY A 58 2.15 2.57 -4.47
CA GLY A 58 3.40 3.30 -4.70
C GLY A 58 3.61 4.33 -3.59
N ASP A 59 4.62 5.19 -3.69
CA ASP A 59 4.79 6.25 -2.67
C ASP A 59 3.64 7.27 -2.75
N PRO A 60 2.80 7.43 -1.71
CA PRO A 60 1.71 8.40 -1.73
C PRO A 60 2.18 9.84 -1.79
N ALA A 61 3.44 10.12 -1.40
CA ALA A 61 4.07 11.42 -1.63
C ALA A 61 4.38 11.67 -3.12
N ALA A 62 4.48 10.61 -3.93
CA ALA A 62 4.73 10.66 -5.38
C ALA A 62 3.46 10.45 -6.22
N GLY A 63 2.27 10.58 -5.63
CA GLY A 63 0.98 10.51 -6.34
C GLY A 63 0.30 9.14 -6.34
N ALA A 64 0.76 8.18 -5.54
CA ALA A 64 0.09 6.90 -5.37
C ALA A 64 -1.07 6.96 -4.36
N LEU A 65 -2.09 6.09 -4.47
CA LEU A 65 -3.21 6.07 -3.52
C LEU A 65 -2.84 5.52 -2.15
N MET A 66 -1.99 4.49 -2.11
CA MET A 66 -1.52 3.90 -0.87
C MET A 66 -0.15 3.23 -0.99
N ARG A 67 0.53 3.10 0.15
CA ARG A 67 1.71 2.26 0.35
C ARG A 67 1.51 1.42 1.58
N SER A 68 1.97 0.18 1.52
CA SER A 68 2.16 -0.66 2.70
C SER A 68 3.63 -1.03 2.85
N GLY A 69 4.03 -1.38 4.07
CA GLY A 69 5.37 -1.90 4.32
C GLY A 69 5.50 -2.46 5.73
N SER A 70 6.67 -3.00 6.01
CA SER A 70 7.00 -3.54 7.32
C SER A 70 8.48 -3.34 7.67
N ASN A 71 8.77 -3.40 8.96
CA ASN A 71 10.11 -3.51 9.51
C ASN A 71 10.05 -4.34 10.81
N THR A 72 11.15 -4.38 11.57
CA THR A 72 11.22 -5.11 12.85
C THR A 72 10.21 -4.63 13.89
N ASN A 73 9.66 -3.42 13.74
CA ASN A 73 8.71 -2.83 14.68
C ASN A 73 7.24 -3.11 14.29
N GLY A 74 6.98 -3.65 13.10
CA GLY A 74 5.64 -4.04 12.65
C GLY A 74 5.31 -3.64 11.22
N TYR A 75 4.02 -3.40 10.96
CA TYR A 75 3.46 -3.11 9.64
C TYR A 75 2.86 -1.70 9.61
N TYR A 76 2.89 -1.05 8.45
CA TYR A 76 2.23 0.24 8.26
C TYR A 76 1.51 0.32 6.91
N PHE A 77 0.51 1.20 6.88
CA PHE A 77 -0.27 1.55 5.70
C PHE A 77 -0.39 3.07 5.63
N GLN A 78 0.17 3.67 4.59
CA GLN A 78 0.06 5.09 4.28
C GLN A 78 -0.93 5.30 3.15
N PHE A 79 -1.81 6.26 3.30
CA PHE A 79 -2.79 6.63 2.27
C PHE A 79 -2.49 8.04 1.74
N ALA A 80 -2.83 8.29 0.47
CA ALA A 80 -2.73 9.59 -0.17
C ALA A 80 -3.49 10.70 0.56
N SER A 81 -4.55 10.36 1.30
CA SER A 81 -5.27 11.31 2.15
C SER A 81 -4.41 11.87 3.29
N GLY A 82 -3.29 11.22 3.60
CA GLY A 82 -2.46 11.50 4.77
C GLY A 82 -2.73 10.57 5.93
N LEU A 83 -3.73 9.70 5.86
CA LEU A 83 -4.00 8.71 6.89
C LEU A 83 -2.82 7.72 6.99
N LEU A 84 -2.42 7.41 8.21
CA LEU A 84 -1.47 6.37 8.56
C LEU A 84 -2.13 5.38 9.51
N ILE A 85 -1.94 4.09 9.24
CA ILE A 85 -2.25 3.01 10.17
C ILE A 85 -0.95 2.27 10.44
N CYS A 86 -0.59 2.12 11.72
CA CYS A 86 0.54 1.33 12.15
C CYS A 86 0.06 0.18 13.02
N VAL A 87 0.62 -1.02 12.83
CA VAL A 87 0.36 -2.18 13.66
C VAL A 87 1.69 -2.70 14.19
N ALA A 88 1.83 -2.71 15.51
CA ALA A 88 3.00 -3.22 16.20
C ALA A 88 2.57 -4.31 17.18
N THR A 89 3.40 -5.35 17.32
CA THR A 89 3.11 -6.46 18.24
C THR A 89 4.29 -6.73 19.15
N PHE A 90 4.00 -7.16 20.37
CA PHE A 90 5.03 -7.68 21.28
C PHE A 90 4.47 -8.82 22.13
N THR A 91 5.37 -9.64 22.63
CA THR A 91 5.05 -10.76 23.52
C THR A 91 5.63 -10.47 24.89
N GLY A 92 4.82 -10.69 25.91
CA GLY A 92 5.26 -10.61 27.29
C GLY A 92 5.33 -9.20 27.85
N TYR A 93 4.86 -9.05 29.09
CA TYR A 93 4.94 -7.82 29.88
C TYR A 93 5.00 -8.14 31.37
N SER A 94 5.56 -7.21 32.14
CA SER A 94 5.67 -7.30 33.59
C SER A 94 4.69 -6.33 34.26
N ALA A 95 4.19 -6.74 35.43
CA ALA A 95 3.28 -5.93 36.24
C ALA A 95 3.91 -4.56 36.54
N ASN A 96 3.14 -3.50 36.29
CA ASN A 96 3.48 -2.12 36.58
C ASN A 96 4.76 -1.61 35.89
N VAL A 97 5.16 -2.24 34.78
CA VAL A 97 6.29 -1.82 33.94
C VAL A 97 5.76 -1.34 32.60
N VAL A 98 6.09 -0.09 32.24
CA VAL A 98 5.72 0.46 30.93
C VAL A 98 6.53 -0.23 29.83
N LYS A 99 5.81 -0.85 28.89
CA LYS A 99 6.37 -1.37 27.65
C LYS A 99 6.24 -0.32 26.56
N ASN A 100 7.37 0.27 26.16
CA ASN A 100 7.43 1.17 25.01
C ASN A 100 7.59 0.38 23.71
N VAL A 101 6.85 0.79 22.68
CA VAL A 101 6.82 0.19 21.36
C VAL A 101 6.99 1.30 20.34
N THR A 102 8.06 1.23 19.56
CA THR A 102 8.30 2.19 18.47
C THR A 102 7.39 1.86 17.30
N TRP A 103 6.82 2.86 16.62
CA TRP A 103 6.05 2.61 15.42
C TRP A 103 6.94 2.20 14.25
N PRO A 104 6.43 1.37 13.32
CA PRO A 104 7.14 1.06 12.07
C PRO A 104 7.29 2.29 11.14
N PHE A 105 6.44 3.30 11.30
CA PHE A 105 6.55 4.59 10.63
C PHE A 105 6.05 5.70 11.59
N ALA A 106 6.69 6.88 11.58
CA ALA A 106 6.31 7.97 12.48
C ALA A 106 5.06 8.70 11.99
N PHE A 107 4.14 9.01 12.91
CA PHE A 107 3.04 9.93 12.63
C PHE A 107 3.56 11.38 12.62
N GLN A 108 2.76 12.27 12.03
CA GLN A 108 3.00 13.70 12.00
C GLN A 108 3.10 14.26 13.41
N ALA A 109 4.14 15.06 13.65
CA ALA A 109 4.34 15.74 14.93
C ALA A 109 3.13 16.61 15.30
N SER A 110 2.84 16.71 16.60
CA SER A 110 1.73 17.51 17.15
C SER A 110 0.32 17.07 16.72
N THR A 111 0.17 15.86 16.17
CA THR A 111 -1.14 15.24 15.95
C THR A 111 -1.44 14.18 17.01
N ASN A 112 -2.73 13.99 17.30
CA ASN A 112 -3.17 12.90 18.15
C ASN A 112 -3.16 11.59 17.37
N VAL A 113 -2.64 10.53 18.00
CA VAL A 113 -2.68 9.17 17.45
C VAL A 113 -3.74 8.38 18.21
N GLY A 114 -4.77 7.93 17.49
CA GLY A 114 -5.74 6.99 18.03
C GLY A 114 -5.08 5.63 18.24
N LEU A 115 -5.38 4.97 19.36
CA LEU A 115 -4.80 3.67 19.70
C LEU A 115 -5.89 2.64 19.95
N GLY A 116 -5.83 1.54 19.21
CA GLY A 116 -6.53 0.29 19.53
C GLY A 116 -5.55 -0.71 20.13
N VAL A 117 -5.97 -1.44 21.16
CA VAL A 117 -5.17 -2.49 21.81
C VAL A 117 -5.95 -3.79 21.82
N SER A 118 -5.29 -4.86 21.43
CA SER A 118 -5.76 -6.23 21.60
C SER A 118 -4.73 -7.03 22.38
N ASN A 119 -5.14 -7.61 23.50
CA ASN A 119 -4.30 -8.46 24.33
C ASN A 119 -4.86 -9.89 24.24
N VAL A 120 -4.18 -10.73 23.48
CA VAL A 120 -4.60 -12.11 23.24
C VAL A 120 -3.89 -13.02 24.24
N PRO A 121 -4.63 -13.67 25.15
CA PRO A 121 -4.03 -14.56 26.12
C PRO A 121 -3.55 -15.84 25.45
N VAL A 122 -2.31 -16.22 25.75
CA VAL A 122 -1.77 -17.53 25.39
C VAL A 122 -1.77 -18.44 26.62
N THR A 123 -1.60 -17.87 27.82
CA THR A 123 -1.75 -18.58 29.10
C THR A 123 -2.27 -17.61 30.16
N GLY A 124 -3.53 -17.77 30.53
CA GLY A 124 -4.21 -16.92 31.51
C GLY A 124 -4.62 -15.55 30.96
N TYR A 125 -5.79 -15.08 31.40
CA TYR A 125 -6.32 -13.78 31.02
C TYR A 125 -5.61 -12.65 31.78
N ASP A 126 -5.50 -11.49 31.12
CA ASP A 126 -5.19 -10.23 31.78
C ASP A 126 -6.52 -9.53 32.10
N ASN A 127 -6.85 -9.46 33.39
CA ASN A 127 -8.04 -8.83 33.93
C ASN A 127 -7.75 -7.46 34.57
N SER A 128 -6.54 -6.92 34.38
CA SER A 128 -6.11 -5.68 35.04
C SER A 128 -6.66 -4.39 34.42
N SER A 129 -7.41 -4.48 33.32
CA SER A 129 -7.77 -3.33 32.47
C SER A 129 -6.49 -2.56 32.05
N PRO A 130 -5.63 -3.16 31.21
CA PRO A 130 -4.36 -2.57 30.86
C PRO A 130 -4.56 -1.19 30.23
N THR A 131 -3.67 -0.26 30.58
CA THR A 131 -3.69 1.11 30.07
C THR A 131 -2.67 1.21 28.94
N ALA A 132 -3.04 1.93 27.88
CA ALA A 132 -2.15 2.18 26.77
C ALA A 132 -2.41 3.56 26.17
N TRP A 133 -1.36 4.16 25.61
CA TRP A 133 -1.45 5.45 24.94
C TRP A 133 -0.45 5.53 23.79
N ALA A 134 -0.74 6.38 22.82
CA ALA A 134 0.10 6.59 21.66
C ALA A 134 0.66 8.01 21.61
N THR A 135 1.83 8.11 21.01
CA THR A 135 2.55 9.33 20.64
C THR A 135 2.89 9.24 19.15
N PRO A 136 3.32 10.33 18.52
CA PRO A 136 3.71 10.27 17.11
C PRO A 136 4.86 9.30 16.79
N SER A 137 5.76 9.04 17.76
CA SER A 137 6.93 8.17 17.58
C SER A 137 6.73 6.71 18.03
N GLY A 138 5.71 6.44 18.84
CA GLY A 138 5.48 5.11 19.40
C GLY A 138 4.26 5.04 20.30
N ALA A 139 4.03 3.87 20.90
CA ALA A 139 3.02 3.66 21.92
C ALA A 139 3.62 3.07 23.18
N ALA A 140 2.86 3.17 24.26
CA ALA A 140 3.18 2.59 25.54
C ALA A 140 2.01 1.73 26.01
N PHE A 141 2.35 0.65 26.69
CA PHE A 141 1.41 -0.29 27.31
C PHE A 141 1.84 -0.59 28.73
N ILE A 142 0.90 -0.63 29.66
CA ILE A 142 1.13 -1.05 31.05
C ILE A 142 -0.05 -1.89 31.54
N SER A 143 0.27 -2.92 32.32
CA SER A 143 -0.68 -3.83 32.94
C SER A 143 -0.30 -3.99 34.41
N SER A 144 -1.27 -4.22 35.30
CA SER A 144 -0.96 -4.49 36.72
C SER A 144 -0.59 -5.95 36.97
N VAL A 145 -0.60 -6.80 35.93
CA VAL A 145 -0.21 -8.21 36.01
C VAL A 145 0.98 -8.53 35.11
N THR A 146 1.77 -9.51 35.53
CA THR A 146 2.84 -10.09 34.70
C THR A 146 2.28 -11.23 33.86
N ARG A 147 2.53 -11.19 32.55
CA ARG A 147 2.19 -12.28 31.61
C ARG A 147 3.32 -12.40 30.61
N ALA A 148 4.09 -13.48 30.66
CA ALA A 148 5.27 -13.65 29.81
C ALA A 148 4.93 -14.10 28.37
N GLN A 149 3.77 -14.75 28.17
CA GLN A 149 3.40 -15.39 26.90
C GLN A 149 2.28 -14.67 26.16
N ASN A 150 1.58 -13.74 26.79
CA ASN A 150 0.48 -13.02 26.14
C ASN A 150 1.02 -12.13 25.03
N VAL A 151 0.28 -12.08 23.92
CA VAL A 151 0.63 -11.27 22.75
C VAL A 151 -0.25 -10.03 22.76
N VAL A 152 0.39 -8.87 22.67
CA VAL A 152 -0.29 -7.58 22.59
C VAL A 152 -0.08 -7.01 21.20
N SER A 153 -1.19 -6.67 20.54
CA SER A 153 -1.22 -5.97 19.27
C SER A 153 -1.71 -4.54 19.50
N LEU A 154 -0.89 -3.57 19.10
CA LEU A 154 -1.17 -2.14 19.15
C LEU A 154 -1.43 -1.64 17.74
N THR A 155 -2.58 -1.03 17.52
CA THR A 155 -2.97 -0.41 16.25
C THR A 155 -3.07 1.10 16.42
N GLY A 156 -2.08 1.82 15.90
CA GLY A 156 -2.10 3.28 15.84
C GLY A 156 -2.81 3.77 14.57
N THR A 157 -3.65 4.79 14.70
CA THR A 157 -4.30 5.49 13.57
C THR A 157 -4.11 7.00 13.71
N GLY A 158 -3.75 7.68 12.62
CA GLY A 158 -3.41 9.10 12.67
C GLY A 158 -2.95 9.61 11.31
N TRP A 159 -2.17 10.68 11.29
CA TRP A 159 -1.74 11.34 10.05
C TRP A 159 -0.23 11.26 9.86
N TRP A 160 0.26 11.21 8.62
CA TRP A 160 1.70 11.24 8.29
C TRP A 160 2.13 12.51 7.53
N LYS A 161 1.18 13.36 7.13
CA LYS A 161 1.39 14.66 6.50
C LYS A 161 0.33 15.65 6.96
#